data_AF-A0A1K1PM81-F1
#
_entry.id   AF-A0A1K1PM81-F1
#
_cell.length_a   1.000
_cell.length_b   1.000
_cell.length_c   1.000
_cell.angle_alpha   90.00
_cell.angle_beta   90.00
_cell.angle_gamma   90.00
#
_symmetry.space_group_name_H-M   'P 1'
#
loop_
_entity.id
_entity.type
_entity.pdbx_description
1 polymer ?
#
loop_
_entity_poly.entity_id
_entity_poly.type
_entity_poly.pdbx_seq_one_letter_code
_entity_poly.pdbx_strand_id
1 'polypeptide(L)'
;MTAIDKLLKKINLEYESMREIWWDMTADELIENAEQIAAVKFIRTNIESCILDDAADYLLSFKNPLEVLMGTLASRYDPMDIAARETFSEMLREIYDKHDLDSDFETGMKME
;
A
#
# COMPACT_ATOMS: atom_id res chain seq x y z
N MET A 1 -13.19 -8.76 14.14
CA MET A 1 -12.16 -8.44 13.13
C MET A 1 -12.46 -7.03 12.66
N THR A 2 -11.61 -6.08 13.05
CA THR A 2 -11.74 -4.64 12.74
C THR A 2 -11.48 -4.39 11.23
N ALA A 3 -11.73 -3.15 10.77
CA ALA A 3 -11.35 -2.73 9.41
C ALA A 3 -9.83 -2.88 9.20
N ILE A 4 -9.05 -2.45 10.21
CA ILE A 4 -7.59 -2.60 10.23
C ILE A 4 -7.19 -4.08 10.14
N ASP A 5 -7.77 -4.98 10.94
CA ASP A 5 -7.45 -6.42 10.88
C ASP A 5 -7.69 -7.01 9.47
N LYS A 6 -8.81 -6.61 8.83
CA LYS A 6 -9.16 -7.04 7.47
C LYS A 6 -8.15 -6.52 6.44
N LEU A 7 -7.79 -5.24 6.55
CA LEU A 7 -6.83 -4.60 5.66
C LEU A 7 -5.45 -5.27 5.78
N LEU A 8 -4.98 -5.51 7.01
CA LEU A 8 -3.72 -6.20 7.26
C LEU A 8 -3.71 -7.61 6.67
N LYS A 9 -4.84 -8.32 6.77
CA LYS A 9 -4.97 -9.64 6.14
C LYS A 9 -4.87 -9.54 4.60
N LYS A 10 -5.55 -8.58 3.97
CA LYS A 10 -5.53 -8.36 2.52
C LYS A 10 -4.13 -7.97 2.03
N ILE A 11 -3.49 -7.02 2.71
CA ILE A 11 -2.11 -6.58 2.43
C ILE A 11 -1.12 -7.73 2.58
N ASN A 12 -1.24 -8.57 3.61
CA ASN A 12 -0.33 -9.70 3.76
C ASN A 12 -0.51 -10.74 2.64
N LEU A 13 -1.74 -11.01 2.18
CA LEU A 13 -1.97 -11.92 1.04
C LEU A 13 -1.37 -11.37 -0.25
N GLU A 14 -1.55 -10.07 -0.50
CA GLU A 14 -0.99 -9.39 -1.66
C GLU A 14 0.54 -9.37 -1.60
N TYR A 15 1.12 -9.09 -0.44
CA TYR A 15 2.55 -9.13 -0.20
C TYR A 15 3.14 -10.52 -0.49
N GLU A 16 2.48 -11.59 -0.03
CA GLU A 16 2.94 -12.95 -0.33
C GLU A 16 2.89 -13.26 -1.83
N SER A 17 1.84 -12.80 -2.52
CA SER A 17 1.72 -12.95 -3.97
C SER A 17 2.85 -12.20 -4.70
N MET A 18 3.18 -10.97 -4.27
CA MET A 18 4.31 -10.21 -4.81
C MET A 18 5.66 -10.90 -4.52
N ARG A 19 5.83 -11.49 -3.34
CA ARG A 19 7.05 -12.24 -3.00
C ARG A 19 7.26 -13.47 -3.88
N GLU A 20 6.20 -14.18 -4.24
CA GLU A 20 6.28 -15.30 -5.16
C GLU A 20 6.81 -14.83 -6.52
N ILE A 21 6.32 -13.69 -7.04
CA ILE A 21 6.82 -13.08 -8.27
C ILE A 21 8.31 -12.72 -8.14
N TRP A 22 8.71 -12.07 -7.04
CA TRP A 22 10.11 -11.69 -6.82
C TRP A 22 11.05 -12.89 -6.72
N TRP A 23 10.56 -14.04 -6.28
CA TRP A 23 11.37 -15.26 -6.24
C TRP A 23 11.70 -15.82 -7.62
N ASP A 24 10.84 -15.56 -8.59
CA ASP A 24 11.01 -16.00 -9.98
C ASP A 24 11.78 -14.96 -10.83
N MET A 25 12.06 -13.77 -10.29
CA MET A 25 12.84 -12.72 -10.95
C MET A 25 14.34 -13.04 -10.98
N THR A 26 14.99 -12.59 -12.04
CA THR A 26 16.45 -12.58 -12.17
C THR A 26 17.09 -11.54 -11.25
N ALA A 27 18.41 -11.64 -11.06
CA ALA A 27 19.15 -10.66 -10.28
C ALA A 27 19.04 -9.23 -10.85
N ASP A 28 19.05 -9.07 -12.18
CA ASP A 28 18.93 -7.76 -12.83
C ASP A 28 17.53 -7.18 -12.61
N GLU A 29 16.48 -7.99 -12.77
CA GLU A 29 15.10 -7.57 -12.49
C GLU A 29 14.90 -7.19 -11.02
N LEU A 30 15.52 -7.91 -10.09
CA LEU A 30 15.47 -7.58 -8.66
C LEU A 30 16.18 -6.25 -8.35
N ILE A 31 17.28 -5.94 -9.04
CA ILE A 31 17.97 -4.66 -8.92
C ILE A 31 17.09 -3.53 -9.47
N GLU A 32 16.48 -3.71 -10.64
CA GLU A 32 15.58 -2.73 -11.25
C GLU A 32 14.32 -2.48 -10.39
N ASN A 33 13.81 -3.51 -9.70
CA ASN A 33 12.62 -3.40 -8.87
C ASN A 33 12.92 -3.10 -7.38
N ALA A 34 14.19 -2.86 -7.02
CA ALA A 34 14.61 -2.74 -5.62
C ALA A 34 13.85 -1.65 -4.84
N GLU A 35 13.57 -0.52 -5.47
CA GLU A 35 12.80 0.60 -4.88
C GLU A 35 11.34 0.22 -4.59
N GLN A 36 10.68 -0.46 -5.52
CA GLN A 36 9.31 -0.94 -5.34
C GLN A 36 9.24 -2.01 -4.23
N ILE A 37 10.20 -2.94 -4.22
CA ILE A 37 10.33 -3.95 -3.16
C ILE A 37 10.52 -3.29 -1.79
N ALA A 38 11.36 -2.23 -1.72
CA ALA A 38 11.56 -1.47 -0.51
C ALA A 38 10.28 -0.76 -0.04
N ALA A 39 9.57 -0.09 -0.96
CA ALA A 39 8.29 0.58 -0.69
C ALA A 39 7.24 -0.39 -0.14
N VAL A 40 7.06 -1.55 -0.79
CA VAL A 40 6.12 -2.59 -0.36
C VAL A 40 6.46 -3.11 1.03
N LYS A 41 7.74 -3.38 1.31
CA LYS A 41 8.19 -3.81 2.65
C LYS A 41 7.95 -2.74 3.70
N PHE A 42 8.20 -1.47 3.36
CA PHE A 42 7.98 -0.34 4.25
C PHE A 42 6.50 -0.21 4.63
N ILE A 43 5.59 -0.24 3.65
CA ILE A 43 4.13 -0.17 3.86
C ILE A 43 3.68 -1.30 4.78
N ARG A 44 3.99 -2.56 4.44
CA ARG A 44 3.60 -3.73 5.23
C ARG A 44 4.05 -3.62 6.70
N THR A 45 5.24 -3.09 6.92
CA THR A 45 5.84 -3.02 8.27
C THR A 45 5.24 -1.91 9.13
N ASN A 46 4.77 -0.81 8.53
CA ASN A 46 4.36 0.37 9.29
C ASN A 46 2.85 0.64 9.26
N ILE A 47 2.09 0.06 8.32
CA ILE A 47 0.70 0.45 8.10
C ILE A 47 -0.19 0.27 9.33
N GLU A 48 -0.02 -0.81 10.11
CA GLU A 48 -0.79 -1.03 11.34
C GLU A 48 -0.68 0.12 12.33
N SER A 49 0.52 0.70 12.49
CA SER A 49 0.77 1.80 13.42
C SER A 49 0.41 3.18 12.86
N CYS A 50 0.15 3.29 11.56
CA CYS A 50 -0.01 4.57 10.88
C CYS A 50 -1.45 4.83 10.40
N ILE A 51 -2.30 3.80 10.37
CA ILE A 51 -3.63 3.91 9.77
C ILE A 51 -4.74 4.15 10.80
N LEU A 52 -5.69 5.02 10.42
CA LEU A 52 -6.95 5.25 11.13
C LEU A 52 -8.03 4.28 10.64
N ASP A 53 -9.04 4.00 11.47
CA ASP A 53 -10.10 3.03 11.14
C ASP A 53 -10.89 3.39 9.87
N ASP A 54 -11.16 4.68 9.64
CA ASP A 54 -11.88 5.19 8.47
C ASP A 54 -11.05 5.10 7.18
N ALA A 55 -9.76 5.43 7.27
CA ALA A 55 -8.81 5.21 6.18
C ALA A 55 -8.64 3.72 5.84
N ALA A 56 -8.77 2.82 6.81
CA ALA A 56 -8.71 1.38 6.56
C ALA A 56 -9.91 0.89 5.75
N ASP A 57 -11.13 1.37 6.04
CA ASP A 57 -12.32 1.05 5.26
C ASP A 57 -12.23 1.58 3.81
N TYR A 58 -11.68 2.78 3.63
CA TYR A 58 -11.41 3.31 2.29
C TYR A 58 -10.43 2.43 1.51
N LEU A 59 -9.30 2.04 2.10
CA LEU A 59 -8.31 1.20 1.42
C LEU A 59 -8.85 -0.20 1.11
N LEU A 60 -9.74 -0.73 1.95
CA LEU A 60 -10.39 -2.03 1.70
C LEU A 60 -11.24 -2.05 0.42
N SER A 61 -11.70 -0.89 -0.06
CA SER A 61 -12.46 -0.77 -1.31
C SER A 61 -11.62 -1.02 -2.57
N PHE A 62 -10.29 -0.94 -2.45
CA PHE A 62 -9.37 -1.25 -3.54
C PHE A 62 -9.16 -2.75 -3.67
N LYS A 63 -9.10 -3.24 -4.92
CA LYS A 63 -8.81 -4.64 -5.20
C LYS A 63 -7.44 -5.06 -4.67
N ASN A 64 -6.43 -4.22 -4.89
CA ASN A 64 -5.02 -4.42 -4.53
C ASN A 64 -4.51 -3.22 -3.70
N PRO A 65 -4.87 -3.12 -2.41
CA PRO A 65 -4.54 -1.95 -1.61
C PRO A 65 -3.02 -1.72 -1.45
N LEU A 66 -2.21 -2.78 -1.41
CA LEU A 66 -0.76 -2.63 -1.26
C LEU A 66 -0.11 -2.08 -2.54
N GLU A 67 -0.54 -2.52 -3.72
CA GLU A 67 -0.12 -1.99 -5.01
C GLU A 67 -0.47 -0.51 -5.16
N VAL A 68 -1.68 -0.12 -4.76
CA VAL A 68 -2.13 1.30 -4.76
C VAL A 68 -1.25 2.15 -3.84
N LEU A 69 -0.99 1.68 -2.62
CA LEU A 69 -0.12 2.39 -1.67
C LEU A 69 1.33 2.46 -2.17
N MET A 70 1.84 1.39 -2.78
CA MET A 70 3.18 1.35 -3.39
C MET A 70 3.31 2.40 -4.50
N GLY A 71 2.35 2.45 -5.44
CA GLY A 71 2.35 3.44 -6.52
C GLY A 71 2.27 4.87 -6.01
N THR A 72 1.49 5.09 -4.94
CA THR A 72 1.39 6.41 -4.30
C THR A 72 2.68 6.81 -3.59
N LEU A 73 3.35 5.87 -2.92
CA LEU A 73 4.62 6.13 -2.24
C LEU A 73 5.74 6.40 -3.26
N ALA A 74 5.85 5.57 -4.31
CA ALA A 74 6.86 5.70 -5.35
C ALA A 74 6.70 6.96 -6.21
N SER A 75 5.47 7.44 -6.42
CA SER A 75 5.22 8.68 -7.17
C SER A 75 5.50 9.95 -6.37
N ARG A 76 5.43 9.89 -5.03
CA ARG A 76 5.56 11.06 -4.16
C ARG A 76 6.92 11.15 -3.47
N TYR A 77 7.65 10.05 -3.29
CA TYR A 77 8.91 10.01 -2.54
C TYR A 77 9.92 9.01 -3.10
N ASP A 78 11.20 9.31 -2.87
CA ASP A 78 12.27 8.33 -2.96
C ASP A 78 12.13 7.34 -1.78
N PRO A 79 11.91 6.03 -2.01
CA PRO A 79 11.78 5.03 -0.95
C PRO A 79 13.00 4.93 -0.02
N MET A 80 14.14 5.51 -0.39
CA MET A 80 15.35 5.59 0.44
C MET A 80 15.40 6.81 1.36
N ASP A 81 14.45 7.75 1.27
CA ASP A 81 14.39 8.89 2.18
C ASP A 81 13.84 8.46 3.55
N ILE A 82 14.74 8.44 4.56
CA ILE A 82 14.44 8.09 5.95
C ILE A 82 13.36 9.00 6.56
N ALA A 83 13.14 10.20 6.01
CA ALA A 83 12.07 11.11 6.43
C ALA A 83 10.65 10.60 6.05
N ALA A 84 10.53 9.67 5.10
CA ALA A 84 9.26 9.13 4.65
C ALA A 84 8.48 8.39 5.76
N ARG A 85 9.18 7.90 6.81
CA ARG A 85 8.52 7.22 7.93
C ARG A 85 7.69 8.16 8.80
N GLU A 86 8.20 9.36 9.07
CA GLU A 86 7.51 10.34 9.90
C GLU A 86 6.30 10.92 9.16
N THR A 87 6.38 11.04 7.84
CA THR A 87 5.32 11.59 6.98
C THR A 87 4.31 10.55 6.48
N PHE A 88 4.55 9.24 6.68
CA PHE A 88 3.67 8.19 6.15
C PHE A 88 2.24 8.25 6.71
N SER A 89 2.08 8.58 8.00
CA SER A 89 0.74 8.75 8.60
C SER A 89 -0.01 9.96 8.03
N GLU A 90 0.71 11.06 7.76
CA GLU A 90 0.17 12.26 7.12
C GLU A 90 -0.22 11.96 5.68
N MET A 91 0.57 11.16 4.97
CA MET A 91 0.25 10.70 3.61
C MET A 91 -1.03 9.87 3.56
N LEU A 92 -1.19 8.88 4.44
CA LEU A 92 -2.42 8.07 4.50
C LEU A 92 -3.64 8.95 4.73
N ARG A 93 -3.50 9.98 5.57
CA ARG A 93 -4.54 10.97 5.82
C ARG A 93 -4.85 11.80 4.58
N GLU A 94 -3.84 12.30 3.88
CA GLU A 94 -4.06 13.06 2.64
C GLU A 94 -4.73 12.25 1.53
N ILE A 95 -4.35 10.99 1.37
CA ILE A 95 -4.94 10.07 0.40
C ILE A 95 -6.44 9.91 0.66
N TYR A 96 -6.80 9.74 1.93
CA TYR A 96 -8.19 9.65 2.36
C TYR A 96 -8.92 10.98 2.17
N ASP A 97 -8.38 12.08 2.69
CA ASP A 97 -9.01 13.40 2.68
C ASP A 97 -9.29 13.91 1.26
N LYS A 98 -8.41 13.59 0.30
CA LYS A 98 -8.53 14.06 -1.08
C LYS A 98 -9.30 13.11 -2.00
N HIS A 99 -9.53 11.85 -1.59
CA HIS A 99 -10.06 10.78 -2.46
C HIS A 99 -9.36 10.71 -3.84
N ASP A 100 -8.08 11.07 -3.88
CA ASP A 100 -7.33 11.45 -5.09
C ASP A 100 -6.60 10.26 -5.73
N LEU A 101 -7.20 9.08 -5.64
CA LEU A 101 -6.65 7.86 -6.22
C LEU A 101 -7.56 7.39 -7.36
N ASP A 102 -7.13 7.65 -8.60
CA ASP A 102 -7.66 6.99 -9.79
C ASP A 102 -7.22 5.52 -9.77
N SER A 103 -8.02 4.63 -9.16
CA SER A 103 -7.77 3.19 -9.20
C SER A 103 -9.04 2.34 -9.31
N ASP A 104 -8.89 1.11 -9.79
CA ASP A 104 -9.97 0.16 -10.03
C ASP A 104 -10.61 -0.31 -8.70
N PHE A 105 -11.66 0.40 -8.28
CA PHE A 105 -12.54 -0.02 -7.18
C PHE A 105 -13.08 -1.45 -7.42
N GLU A 106 -13.26 -2.22 -6.35
CA GLU A 106 -14.06 -3.44 -6.45
C GLU A 106 -15.47 -3.07 -6.95
N THR A 107 -15.86 -3.59 -8.12
CA THR A 107 -17.14 -3.28 -8.76
C THR A 107 -18.27 -3.86 -7.91
N GLY A 108 -18.75 -3.10 -6.93
CA GLY A 108 -19.74 -3.60 -5.97
C GLY A 108 -20.31 -2.62 -4.94
N MET A 109 -19.77 -1.42 -4.76
CA MET A 109 -20.40 -0.42 -3.89
C MET A 109 -21.19 0.61 -4.71
N LYS A 110 -22.51 0.41 -4.79
CA LYS A 110 -23.42 1.51 -5.07
C LYS A 110 -23.37 2.45 -3.87
N MET A 111 -22.88 3.66 -4.10
CA MET A 111 -23.08 4.77 -3.19
C MET A 111 -24.56 5.15 -3.27
N GLU A 112 -25.32 4.84 -2.22
CA GLU A 112 -26.65 5.43 -1.94
C GLU A 112 -26.50 6.56 -0.93
#